data_AF-A0A924Y5S0-F1
#
_entry.id   AF-A0A924Y5S0-F1
#
_cell.length_a   1.000
_cell.length_b   1.000
_cell.length_c   1.000
_cell.angle_alpha   90.00
_cell.angle_beta   90.00
_cell.angle_gamma   90.00
#
_symmetry.space_group_name_H-M   'P 1'
#
loop_
_entity.id
_entity.type
_entity.pdbx_description
1 polymer ?
#
loop_
_entity_poly.entity_id
_entity_poly.type
_entity_poly.pdbx_seq_one_letter_code
_entity_poly.pdbx_strand_id
1 'polypeptide(L)'
;MTVRSILGTVAGAAMLLTLSVGVAHAGTLRWTGEVDDTAIIRLDGRDLRANGNMRGIRNARFDVDGALPNRPVRVRLAKEGGRGDVEIIEQPSSRNNYTAVVRIRDSQAGSSRYGFVLQWDNGRDDRRDDRNRNNRRDRGDDRRDNRWDDDWNRGRRP
;
A
#
# COMPACT_ATOMS: atom_id res chain seq x y z
N MET A 1 -35.21 -6.31 -49.26
CA MET A 1 -35.62 -5.86 -47.92
C MET A 1 -34.45 -6.06 -46.98
N THR A 2 -33.91 -4.95 -46.47
CA THR A 2 -32.69 -4.89 -45.66
C THR A 2 -33.06 -4.90 -44.17
N VAL A 3 -32.46 -5.78 -43.37
CA VAL A 3 -32.50 -5.71 -41.89
C VAL A 3 -31.12 -6.13 -41.39
N ARG A 4 -30.18 -5.18 -41.23
CA ARG A 4 -29.83 -4.42 -40.00
C ARG A 4 -29.13 -5.26 -38.94
N SER A 5 -27.80 -5.16 -38.94
CA SER A 5 -26.87 -5.65 -37.92
C SER A 5 -27.24 -5.14 -36.53
N ILE A 6 -27.22 -6.02 -35.54
CA ILE A 6 -27.37 -5.65 -34.12
C ILE A 6 -26.03 -5.86 -33.43
N LEU A 7 -25.48 -4.76 -32.95
CA LEU A 7 -24.37 -4.68 -31.99
C LEU A 7 -24.67 -5.55 -30.76
N GLY A 8 -23.79 -6.49 -30.47
CA GLY A 8 -23.68 -7.11 -29.14
C GLY A 8 -22.57 -6.43 -28.37
N THR A 9 -22.90 -5.44 -27.56
CA THR A 9 -21.99 -4.81 -26.60
C THR A 9 -21.52 -5.89 -25.62
N VAL A 10 -20.26 -6.30 -25.70
CA VAL A 10 -19.68 -7.19 -24.69
C VAL A 10 -19.49 -6.34 -23.43
N ALA A 11 -20.44 -6.43 -22.49
CA ALA A 11 -20.23 -5.99 -21.12
C ALA A 11 -19.14 -6.90 -20.53
N GLY A 12 -17.92 -6.40 -20.46
CA GLY A 12 -16.77 -7.13 -19.94
C GLY A 12 -16.94 -7.41 -18.45
N ALA A 13 -17.45 -8.59 -18.11
CA ALA A 13 -17.26 -9.17 -16.79
C ALA A 13 -15.79 -9.56 -16.65
N ALA A 14 -15.06 -8.92 -15.73
CA ALA A 14 -13.70 -9.32 -15.40
C ALA A 14 -13.73 -10.65 -14.64
N MET A 15 -13.51 -11.76 -15.34
CA MET A 15 -13.31 -13.06 -14.75
C MET A 15 -11.86 -13.17 -14.29
N LEU A 16 -11.63 -13.15 -12.97
CA LEU A 16 -10.30 -13.38 -12.38
C LEU A 16 -10.02 -14.88 -12.40
N LEU A 17 -9.36 -15.37 -13.46
CA LEU A 17 -8.80 -16.72 -13.49
C LEU A 17 -7.61 -16.78 -12.52
N THR A 18 -7.78 -17.48 -11.40
CA THR A 18 -6.70 -17.71 -10.43
C THR A 18 -5.93 -18.97 -10.81
N LEU A 19 -4.79 -18.82 -11.47
CA LEU A 19 -3.82 -19.90 -11.64
C LEU A 19 -2.93 -19.93 -10.39
N SER A 20 -3.01 -21.00 -9.60
CA SER A 20 -2.18 -21.20 -8.40
C SER A 20 -0.74 -21.58 -8.79
N VAL A 21 0.00 -20.63 -9.35
CA VAL A 21 1.47 -20.64 -9.28
C VAL A 21 1.81 -20.22 -7.86
N GLY A 22 2.64 -21.00 -7.14
CA GLY A 22 2.91 -20.89 -5.70
C GLY A 22 2.71 -19.47 -5.16
N VAL A 23 1.70 -19.32 -4.30
CA VAL A 23 1.15 -18.02 -3.91
C VAL A 23 2.23 -17.20 -3.23
N ALA A 24 2.93 -16.39 -4.01
CA ALA A 24 3.56 -15.22 -3.47
C ALA A 24 2.43 -14.40 -2.83
N HIS A 25 2.55 -14.12 -1.54
CA HIS A 25 1.57 -13.31 -0.82
C HIS A 25 1.44 -12.00 -1.58
N ALA A 26 0.29 -11.78 -2.21
CA ALA A 26 0.04 -10.59 -3.00
C ALA A 26 -0.42 -9.48 -2.07
N GLY A 27 0.18 -8.30 -2.15
CA GLY A 27 -0.32 -7.11 -1.47
C GLY A 27 -1.42 -6.46 -2.32
N THR A 28 -2.36 -5.80 -1.66
CA THR A 28 -3.47 -5.10 -2.29
C THR A 28 -3.73 -3.73 -1.68
N LEU A 29 -4.23 -2.81 -2.50
CA LEU A 29 -4.82 -1.55 -2.07
C LEU A 29 -6.20 -1.46 -2.70
N ARG A 30 -7.25 -1.26 -1.90
CA ARG A 30 -8.55 -0.83 -2.39
C ARG A 30 -8.74 0.64 -2.06
N TRP A 31 -9.10 1.45 -3.05
CA TRP A 31 -9.36 2.87 -2.87
C TRP A 31 -10.72 3.24 -3.45
N THR A 32 -11.47 4.09 -2.75
CA THR A 32 -12.69 4.73 -3.27
C THR A 32 -12.74 6.19 -2.85
N GLY A 33 -13.41 7.02 -3.63
CA GLY A 33 -13.61 8.42 -3.30
C GLY A 33 -14.38 9.17 -4.39
N GLU A 34 -14.89 10.34 -4.07
CA GLU A 34 -15.41 11.27 -5.06
C GLU A 34 -14.26 12.10 -5.62
N VAL A 35 -14.21 12.23 -6.95
CA VAL A 35 -13.22 13.03 -7.66
C VAL A 35 -13.94 14.08 -8.50
N ASP A 36 -13.45 15.31 -8.46
CA ASP A 36 -13.83 16.42 -9.34
C ASP A 36 -12.57 16.85 -10.10
N ASP A 37 -12.58 16.68 -11.43
CA ASP A 37 -11.46 16.89 -12.36
C ASP A 37 -10.29 15.89 -12.23
N THR A 38 -9.32 16.10 -11.34
CA THR A 38 -8.08 15.29 -11.31
C THR A 38 -7.64 14.94 -9.89
N ALA A 39 -7.30 13.66 -9.69
CA ALA A 39 -6.72 13.14 -8.45
C ALA A 39 -5.45 12.33 -8.72
N ILE A 40 -4.44 12.54 -7.88
CA ILE A 40 -3.19 11.78 -7.87
C ILE A 40 -3.09 11.01 -6.56
N ILE A 41 -3.06 9.68 -6.65
CA ILE A 41 -2.93 8.79 -5.50
C ILE A 41 -1.50 8.22 -5.50
N ARG A 42 -0.78 8.40 -4.41
CA ARG A 42 0.57 7.90 -4.20
C ARG A 42 0.56 6.84 -3.10
N LEU A 43 1.17 5.69 -3.37
CA LEU A 43 1.33 4.61 -2.41
C LEU A 43 2.82 4.31 -2.22
N ASP A 44 3.30 4.40 -0.99
CA ASP A 44 4.64 3.98 -0.57
C ASP A 44 4.54 3.13 0.70
N GLY A 45 5.05 1.89 0.68
CA GLY A 45 4.85 1.00 1.83
C GLY A 45 3.37 0.74 2.13
N ARG A 46 2.94 1.08 3.36
CA ARG A 46 1.51 1.12 3.76
C ARG A 46 0.95 2.55 3.77
N ASP A 47 1.80 3.54 3.54
CA ASP A 47 1.43 4.93 3.57
C ASP A 47 0.80 5.30 2.23
N LEU A 48 -0.46 5.74 2.29
CA LEU A 48 -1.18 6.25 1.13
C LEU A 48 -1.33 7.76 1.26
N ARG A 49 -0.84 8.48 0.26
CA ARG A 49 -1.00 9.93 0.14
C ARG A 49 -1.85 10.23 -1.08
N ALA A 50 -3.08 10.67 -0.85
CA ALA A 50 -3.97 11.17 -1.89
C ALA A 50 -3.82 12.70 -1.99
N ASN A 51 -3.54 13.20 -3.19
CA ASN A 51 -3.52 14.63 -3.47
C ASN A 51 -4.40 14.93 -4.68
N GLY A 52 -5.38 15.82 -4.51
CA GLY A 52 -6.26 16.30 -5.59
C GLY A 52 -6.01 17.78 -5.84
N ASN A 53 -6.40 18.29 -7.00
CA ASN A 53 -6.22 19.71 -7.29
C ASN A 53 -7.19 20.55 -6.43
N MET A 54 -6.68 21.12 -5.33
CA MET A 54 -7.20 22.17 -4.42
C MET A 54 -8.64 22.10 -3.86
N ARG A 55 -9.58 21.27 -4.37
CA ARG A 55 -10.93 20.98 -3.83
C ARG A 55 -11.49 19.57 -4.15
N GLY A 56 -10.75 18.76 -4.92
CA GLY A 56 -11.34 17.72 -5.79
C GLY A 56 -11.31 16.26 -5.33
N ILE A 57 -10.99 15.94 -4.07
CA ILE A 57 -11.20 14.56 -3.53
C ILE A 57 -12.06 14.65 -2.28
N ARG A 58 -13.19 13.92 -2.25
CA ARG A 58 -14.10 13.85 -1.09
C ARG A 58 -14.43 12.41 -0.74
N ASN A 59 -14.81 12.18 0.52
CA ASN A 59 -15.25 10.86 1.00
C ASN A 59 -14.27 9.72 0.67
N ALA A 60 -12.97 10.02 0.64
CA ALA A 60 -11.95 9.05 0.27
C ALA A 60 -11.80 8.00 1.39
N ARG A 61 -11.76 6.74 0.98
CA ARG A 61 -11.51 5.58 1.84
C ARG A 61 -10.49 4.68 1.15
N PHE A 62 -9.59 4.12 1.95
CA PHE A 62 -8.63 3.17 1.45
C PHE A 62 -8.39 2.06 2.46
N ASP A 63 -7.98 0.91 1.94
CA ASP A 63 -7.65 -0.28 2.70
C ASP A 63 -6.43 -0.92 2.04
N VAL A 64 -5.36 -1.11 2.80
CA VAL A 64 -4.08 -1.66 2.32
C VAL A 64 -3.83 -2.96 3.06
N ASP A 65 -3.68 -4.05 2.31
CA ASP A 65 -3.28 -5.36 2.81
C ASP A 65 -1.91 -5.75 2.24
N GLY A 66 -0.95 -6.04 3.11
CA GLY A 66 0.46 -6.13 2.75
C GLY A 66 1.08 -4.76 2.46
N ALA A 67 2.34 -4.55 2.84
CA ALA A 67 3.05 -3.31 2.48
C ALA A 67 3.52 -3.38 1.02
N LEU A 68 3.52 -2.26 0.30
CA LEU A 68 4.24 -2.14 -0.96
C LEU A 68 5.75 -2.23 -0.68
N PRO A 69 6.50 -3.16 -1.31
CA PRO A 69 7.91 -3.32 -1.03
C PRO A 69 8.74 -2.08 -1.37
N ASN A 70 9.81 -1.86 -0.59
CA ASN A 70 10.87 -0.90 -0.88
C ASN A 70 11.86 -1.43 -1.94
N ARG A 71 11.35 -2.11 -2.96
CA ARG A 71 12.07 -2.64 -4.11
C ARG A 71 11.19 -2.52 -5.36
N PRO A 72 11.75 -2.56 -6.57
CA PRO A 72 10.93 -2.52 -7.78
C PRO A 72 10.01 -3.74 -7.82
N VAL A 73 8.71 -3.49 -7.88
CA VAL A 73 7.67 -4.50 -8.08
C VAL A 73 6.70 -4.02 -9.15
N ARG A 74 6.05 -4.96 -9.84
CA ARG A 74 5.01 -4.61 -10.79
C ARG A 74 3.69 -4.44 -10.07
N VAL A 75 3.17 -3.22 -10.09
CA VAL A 75 1.82 -2.92 -9.62
C VAL A 75 0.85 -3.01 -10.79
N ARG A 76 -0.25 -3.72 -10.58
CA ARG A 76 -1.36 -3.87 -11.52
C ARG A 76 -2.58 -3.11 -11.01
N LEU A 77 -3.38 -2.56 -11.92
CA LEU A 77 -4.58 -1.79 -11.60
C LEU A 77 -5.81 -2.48 -12.18
N ALA A 78 -6.84 -2.60 -11.34
CA ALA A 78 -8.18 -2.98 -11.73
C ALA A 78 -9.14 -1.84 -11.37
N LYS A 79 -9.78 -1.24 -12.37
CA LYS A 79 -10.80 -0.22 -12.15
C LYS A 79 -12.12 -0.90 -11.75
N GLU A 80 -12.70 -0.49 -10.63
CA GLU A 80 -13.99 -1.01 -10.15
C GLU A 80 -15.17 -0.10 -10.54
N GLY A 81 -14.92 1.20 -10.69
CA GLY A 81 -15.98 2.15 -11.06
C GLY A 81 -15.48 3.57 -11.30
N GLY A 82 -16.38 4.39 -11.85
CA GLY A 82 -16.13 5.79 -12.21
C GLY A 82 -16.21 6.02 -13.72
N ARG A 83 -16.65 7.23 -14.11
CA ARG A 83 -16.96 7.58 -15.51
C ARG A 83 -15.71 7.87 -16.36
N GLY A 84 -14.70 8.50 -15.76
CA GLY A 84 -13.44 8.83 -16.42
C GLY A 84 -12.34 7.78 -16.25
N ASP A 85 -11.09 8.16 -16.48
CA ASP A 85 -9.96 7.24 -16.55
C ASP A 85 -9.27 7.04 -15.19
N VAL A 86 -8.76 5.83 -14.97
CA VAL A 86 -7.91 5.48 -13.83
C VAL A 86 -6.71 4.70 -14.36
N GLU A 87 -5.52 5.24 -14.14
CA GLU A 87 -4.29 4.71 -14.76
C GLU A 87 -3.10 4.81 -13.80
N ILE A 88 -2.19 3.83 -13.89
CA ILE A 88 -0.88 3.93 -13.23
C ILE A 88 0.01 4.78 -14.11
N ILE A 89 0.39 5.97 -13.63
CA ILE A 89 1.30 6.88 -14.35
C ILE A 89 2.75 6.67 -13.95
N GLU A 90 3.03 6.11 -12.77
CA GLU A 90 4.38 5.70 -12.37
C GLU A 90 4.37 4.37 -11.61
N GLN A 91 5.31 3.50 -11.98
CA GLN A 91 5.58 2.24 -11.26
C GLN A 91 6.58 2.48 -10.11
N PRO A 92 6.54 1.64 -9.06
CA PRO A 92 7.55 1.66 -8.00
C PRO A 92 8.95 1.42 -8.56
N SER A 93 9.83 2.40 -8.36
CA SER A 93 11.22 2.31 -8.79
C SER A 93 12.14 3.07 -7.84
N SER A 94 13.44 2.79 -7.89
CA SER A 94 14.42 3.56 -7.09
C SER A 94 14.41 5.05 -7.41
N ARG A 95 13.96 5.45 -8.60
CA ARG A 95 13.90 6.85 -9.06
C ARG A 95 12.77 7.66 -8.39
N ASN A 96 11.73 6.97 -7.90
CA ASN A 96 10.59 7.59 -7.23
C ASN A 96 10.36 7.00 -5.83
N ASN A 97 11.44 6.56 -5.16
CA ASN A 97 11.41 6.00 -3.81
C ASN A 97 10.46 4.81 -3.64
N TYR A 98 10.33 3.98 -4.68
CA TYR A 98 9.43 2.82 -4.72
C TYR A 98 7.95 3.18 -4.54
N THR A 99 7.55 4.35 -5.03
CA THR A 99 6.18 4.84 -4.96
C THR A 99 5.38 4.41 -6.21
N ALA A 100 4.20 3.85 -6.02
CA ALA A 100 3.22 3.70 -7.11
C ALA A 100 2.38 4.98 -7.21
N VAL A 101 2.20 5.50 -8.43
CA VAL A 101 1.39 6.72 -8.65
C VAL A 101 0.26 6.41 -9.61
N VAL A 102 -0.97 6.60 -9.13
CA VAL A 102 -2.22 6.45 -9.89
C VAL A 102 -2.80 7.82 -10.17
N ARG A 103 -3.26 8.04 -11.39
CA ARG A 103 -4.04 9.21 -11.79
C ARG A 103 -5.48 8.80 -12.04
N ILE A 104 -6.40 9.57 -11.46
CA ILE A 104 -7.80 9.59 -11.84
C ILE A 104 -8.05 10.88 -12.60
N ARG A 105 -8.69 10.77 -13.76
CA ARG A 105 -9.11 11.92 -14.57
C ARG A 105 -10.59 11.84 -14.85
N ASP A 106 -11.31 12.89 -14.50
CA ASP A 106 -12.72 13.13 -14.78
C ASP A 106 -12.83 14.33 -15.71
N SER A 107 -13.04 14.07 -17.00
CA SER A 107 -13.16 15.14 -18.02
C SER A 107 -14.51 15.84 -18.02
N GLN A 108 -15.47 15.37 -17.22
CA GLN A 108 -16.81 15.94 -17.14
C GLN A 108 -16.94 16.86 -15.93
N ALA A 109 -17.78 17.89 -16.04
CA ALA A 109 -18.02 18.82 -14.94
C ALA A 109 -18.73 18.12 -13.76
N GLY A 110 -18.36 18.52 -12.53
CA GLY A 110 -18.93 18.02 -11.29
C GLY A 110 -18.24 16.76 -10.77
N SER A 111 -18.53 16.36 -9.52
CA SER A 111 -17.88 15.18 -8.93
C SER A 111 -18.55 13.86 -9.34
N SER A 112 -17.76 12.79 -9.39
CA SER A 112 -18.24 11.41 -9.50
C SER A 112 -17.51 10.51 -8.52
N ARG A 113 -18.14 9.40 -8.12
CA ARG A 113 -17.49 8.37 -7.31
C ARG A 113 -16.62 7.47 -8.19
N TYR A 114 -15.40 7.23 -7.74
CA TYR A 114 -14.42 6.35 -8.35
C TYR A 114 -14.01 5.24 -7.39
N GLY A 115 -13.59 4.11 -7.95
CA GLY A 115 -13.06 2.98 -7.20
C GLY A 115 -12.07 2.19 -8.03
N PHE A 116 -10.98 1.76 -7.40
CA PHE A 116 -9.98 0.90 -8.02
C PHE A 116 -9.27 0.03 -6.98
N VAL A 117 -8.67 -1.06 -7.48
CA VAL A 117 -7.81 -1.96 -6.73
C VAL A 117 -6.42 -1.98 -7.37
N LEU A 118 -5.38 -1.88 -6.54
CA LEU A 118 -4.02 -2.20 -6.93
C LEU A 118 -3.62 -3.56 -6.37
N GLN A 119 -2.78 -4.28 -7.12
CA GLN A 119 -2.23 -5.57 -6.73
C GLN A 119 -0.74 -5.64 -7.05
N TRP A 120 0.06 -6.21 -6.15
CA TRP A 120 1.48 -6.47 -6.34
C TRP A 120 1.91 -7.77 -5.67
N ASP A 121 3.06 -8.28 -6.09
CA ASP A 121 3.65 -9.50 -5.56
C ASP A 121 4.63 -9.17 -4.42
N ASN A 122 4.38 -9.68 -3.21
CA ASN A 122 5.19 -9.38 -2.04
C ASN A 122 6.31 -10.40 -1.79
N GLY A 123 6.37 -11.48 -2.58
CA GLY A 123 7.54 -12.34 -2.76
C GLY A 123 8.40 -12.71 -1.55
N ARG A 124 7.87 -12.83 -0.31
CA ARG A 124 8.51 -13.30 0.97
C ARG A 124 8.75 -12.25 2.10
N ASP A 125 7.97 -11.18 2.24
CA ASP A 125 8.16 -10.23 3.36
C ASP A 125 7.47 -10.61 4.70
N ASP A 126 6.79 -11.76 4.79
CA ASP A 126 5.98 -12.14 5.97
C ASP A 126 6.76 -12.40 7.28
N ARG A 127 8.10 -12.46 7.28
CA ARG A 127 8.88 -12.89 8.48
C ARG A 127 9.44 -11.75 9.35
N ARG A 128 9.21 -10.49 8.99
CA ARG A 128 9.79 -9.33 9.71
C ARG A 128 8.80 -8.61 10.62
N ASP A 129 7.51 -8.65 10.33
CA ASP A 129 6.52 -7.91 11.13
C ASP A 129 6.18 -8.60 12.46
N ASP A 130 6.29 -9.93 12.56
CA ASP A 130 6.07 -10.66 13.83
C ASP A 130 7.20 -10.48 14.86
N ARG A 131 8.42 -10.10 14.43
CA ARG A 131 9.56 -9.98 15.36
C ARG A 131 9.52 -8.75 16.23
N ASN A 132 8.71 -7.74 15.90
CA ASN A 132 8.70 -6.47 16.64
C ASN A 132 7.67 -6.42 17.78
N ARG A 133 6.86 -7.48 17.99
CA ARG A 133 5.93 -7.55 19.13
C ARG A 133 6.56 -8.17 20.38
N ASN A 134 7.57 -9.03 20.22
CA ASN A 134 8.20 -9.72 21.35
C ASN A 134 9.39 -8.97 21.97
N ASN A 135 9.97 -7.96 21.31
CA ASN A 135 11.14 -7.25 21.82
C ASN A 135 10.82 -6.12 22.83
N ARG A 136 9.60 -6.10 23.38
CA ARG A 136 9.20 -5.16 24.45
C ARG A 136 9.13 -5.81 25.83
N ARG A 137 9.42 -7.11 25.94
CA ARG A 137 9.38 -7.82 27.23
C ARG A 137 10.75 -8.10 27.85
N ASP A 138 11.86 -7.86 27.13
CA ASP A 138 13.20 -8.23 27.61
C ASP A 138 14.12 -7.02 27.90
N ARG A 139 13.57 -5.81 28.08
CA ARG A 139 14.34 -4.62 28.46
C ARG A 139 13.79 -3.96 29.72
N GLY A 140 13.98 -4.65 30.82
CA GLY A 140 13.89 -4.07 32.15
C GLY A 140 14.11 -5.20 33.11
N ASP A 141 15.35 -5.37 33.59
CA ASP A 141 15.64 -5.86 34.94
C ASP A 141 17.14 -5.97 35.33
N ASP A 142 18.09 -5.36 34.61
CA ASP A 142 19.53 -5.48 34.99
C ASP A 142 20.14 -4.20 35.58
N ARG A 143 19.43 -3.47 36.45
CA ARG A 143 20.03 -2.32 37.17
C ARG A 143 19.64 -2.30 38.64
N ARG A 144 20.44 -3.00 39.46
CA ARG A 144 20.59 -2.99 40.93
C ARG A 144 21.07 -4.42 41.24
N ASP A 145 22.33 -4.69 41.53
CA ASP A 145 23.05 -4.30 42.75
C ASP A 145 24.55 -4.54 42.55
N ASN A 146 25.40 -3.60 42.96
CA ASN A 146 26.78 -3.84 43.40
C ASN A 146 27.25 -2.57 44.10
N ARG A 147 26.66 -2.35 45.28
CA ARG A 147 26.98 -1.26 46.18
C ARG A 147 27.45 -1.89 47.50
N TRP A 148 28.77 -1.82 47.69
CA TRP A 148 29.53 -1.90 48.96
C TRP A 148 29.84 -3.31 49.45
N ASP A 149 31.13 -3.68 49.40
CA ASP A 149 31.90 -4.30 50.49
C ASP A 149 33.36 -4.49 50.03
N ASP A 150 34.11 -3.40 49.90
CA ASP A 150 35.58 -3.41 49.78
C ASP A 150 36.18 -2.86 51.08
N ASP A 151 35.98 -3.59 52.19
CA ASP A 151 36.58 -3.32 53.50
C ASP A 151 37.47 -4.47 53.98
N TRP A 152 38.42 -4.96 53.18
CA TRP A 152 39.53 -5.74 53.75
C TRP A 152 40.87 -5.47 53.06
N ASN A 153 41.72 -4.76 53.81
CA ASN A 153 43.19 -4.84 53.82
C ASN A 153 43.99 -3.88 52.91
N ARG A 154 43.93 -2.57 53.20
CA ARG A 154 45.11 -1.71 53.09
C ARG A 154 46.06 -2.01 54.25
N GLY A 155 47.24 -2.51 53.91
CA GLY A 155 48.20 -3.04 54.87
C GLY A 155 48.88 -2.01 55.79
N ARG A 156 49.54 -2.58 56.80
CA ARG A 156 50.78 -2.08 57.42
C ARG A 156 51.37 -3.19 58.30
N ARG A 157 52.51 -3.74 57.85
CA ARG A 157 53.63 -4.14 58.73
C ARG A 157 54.11 -2.86 59.45
N PRO A 158 54.58 -2.87 60.70
CA PRO A 158 55.48 -3.84 61.33
C PRO A 158 54.93 -4.55 62.58
#